data_AF-A0AAN1JYK1-F1
#
_entry.id   AF-A0AAN1JYK1-F1
#
_cell.length_a   1.000
_cell.length_b   1.000
_cell.length_c   1.000
_cell.angle_alpha   90.00
_cell.angle_beta   90.00
_cell.angle_gamma   90.00
#
_symmetry.space_group_name_H-M   'P 1'
#
loop_
_entity.id
_entity.type
_entity.pdbx_description
1 polymer ?
#
loop_
_entity_poly.entity_id
_entity_poly.type
_entity_poly.pdbx_seq_one_letter_code
_entity_poly.pdbx_strand_id
1 'polypeptide(L)'
;MGKFSKLGFILATLGSSIGLGHIWRFPYMVGHNGGSAFVLLYLVLTLSLGIAMLLVEMLIGNLGKKDVVSNYQILDPKRKKYYPFTSFLF
;
A
#
# COMPACT_ATOMS: atom_id res chain seq x y z
N MET A 1 16.97 28.09 3.47
CA MET A 1 16.54 26.74 3.00
C MET A 1 15.70 26.10 4.10
N GLY A 2 14.37 26.21 3.98
CA GLY A 2 13.44 25.75 5.01
C GLY A 2 13.54 24.24 5.18
N LYS A 3 13.50 23.78 6.43
CA LYS A 3 13.53 22.36 6.79
C LYS A 3 12.27 21.68 6.23
N PHE A 4 12.28 21.22 4.98
CA PHE A 4 11.56 20.00 4.61
C PHE A 4 12.23 18.86 5.37
N SER A 5 12.06 18.90 6.68
CA SER A 5 12.57 17.93 7.63
C SER A 5 11.91 16.60 7.30
N LYS A 6 12.53 15.49 7.71
CA LYS A 6 11.99 14.12 7.58
C LYS A 6 10.47 14.03 7.85
N LEU A 7 9.98 14.88 8.75
CA LEU A 7 8.55 15.09 9.04
C LEU A 7 7.70 15.49 7.83
N GLY A 8 8.11 16.47 7.01
CA GLY A 8 7.34 16.89 5.83
C GLY A 8 7.20 15.79 4.79
N PHE A 9 8.23 14.97 4.61
CA PHE A 9 8.16 13.78 3.76
C PHE A 9 7.20 12.73 4.34
N ILE A 10 7.32 12.41 5.63
CA ILE A 10 6.44 11.46 6.31
C ILE A 10 4.98 11.91 6.21
N LEU A 11 4.67 13.19 6.48
CA LEU A 11 3.31 13.72 6.40
C LEU A 11 2.75 13.64 4.97
N ALA A 12 3.54 13.94 3.95
CA ALA A 12 3.11 13.83 2.56
C ALA A 12 2.79 12.38 2.17
N THR A 13 3.63 11.42 2.57
CA THR A 13 3.40 9.99 2.33
C THR A 13 2.17 9.48 3.08
N LEU A 14 2.01 9.87 4.35
CA LEU A 14 0.82 9.51 5.15
C LEU A 14 -0.45 10.07 4.53
N GLY A 15 -0.44 11.32 4.07
CA GLY A 15 -1.58 11.95 3.39
C GLY A 15 -1.97 11.27 2.09
N SER A 16 -0.99 10.78 1.31
CA SER A 16 -1.28 10.00 0.09
C SER A 16 -1.80 8.58 0.38
N SER A 17 -1.43 8.00 1.52
CA SER A 17 -1.84 6.65 1.89
C SER A 17 -3.27 6.59 2.45
N ILE A 18 -3.75 7.68 3.06
CA ILE A 18 -5.05 7.75 3.72
C ILE A 18 -6.08 8.38 2.78
N GLY A 19 -6.76 7.56 1.97
CA GLY A 19 -7.77 8.01 1.02
C GLY A 19 -9.13 8.36 1.64
N LEU A 20 -9.86 9.28 1.01
CA LEU A 20 -11.19 9.75 1.43
C LEU A 20 -12.21 8.61 1.67
N GLY A 21 -12.08 7.53 0.90
CA GLY A 21 -12.92 6.33 1.02
C GLY A 21 -12.82 5.64 2.39
N HIS A 22 -11.67 5.74 3.05
CA HIS A 22 -11.45 5.14 4.37
C HIS A 22 -12.16 5.92 5.49
N ILE A 23 -12.50 7.19 5.26
CA ILE A 23 -13.14 8.06 6.25
C ILE A 23 -14.66 7.91 6.22
N TRP A 24 -15.26 7.73 5.03
CA TRP A 24 -16.73 7.70 4.88
C TRP A 24 -17.31 6.29 4.78
N ARG A 25 -16.59 5.34 4.18
CA ARG A 25 -17.05 3.94 4.07
C ARG A 25 -16.86 3.16 5.37
N PHE A 26 -15.84 3.50 6.16
CA PHE A 26 -15.56 2.89 7.45
C PHE A 26 -16.71 3.05 8.46
N PRO A 27 -17.21 4.26 8.78
CA PRO A 27 -18.30 4.43 9.74
C PRO A 27 -19.60 3.75 9.30
N TYR A 28 -19.88 3.73 8.00
CA TYR A 28 -21.05 3.03 7.44
C TYR A 28 -20.96 1.51 7.67
N MET A 29 -19.80 0.89 7.36
CA MET A 29 -19.59 -0.54 7.59
C MET A 29 -19.58 -0.90 9.07
N VAL A 30 -18.98 -0.06 9.93
CA VAL A 30 -18.98 -0.23 11.39
C VAL A 30 -20.40 -0.18 11.94
N GLY A 31 -21.23 0.77 11.49
CA GLY A 31 -22.62 0.89 11.93
C GLY A 31 -23.50 -0.30 11.56
N HIS A 32 -23.27 -0.92 10.40
CA HIS A 32 -24.07 -2.06 9.93
C HIS A 32 -23.58 -3.42 10.47
N ASN A 33 -22.27 -3.60 10.67
CA ASN A 33 -21.66 -4.91 10.93
C ASN A 33 -21.33 -5.18 12.41
N GLY A 34 -22.03 -4.54 13.35
CA GLY A 34 -21.87 -4.82 14.79
C GLY A 34 -20.90 -3.89 15.54
N GLY A 35 -20.68 -2.67 15.04
CA GLY A 35 -20.07 -1.57 15.80
C GLY A 35 -18.61 -1.84 16.21
N SER A 36 -18.34 -1.78 17.52
CA SER A 36 -16.98 -1.84 18.07
C SER A 36 -16.26 -3.18 17.86
N ALA A 37 -17.00 -4.30 17.79
CA ALA A 37 -16.42 -5.61 17.50
C ALA A 37 -15.85 -5.68 16.07
N PHE A 38 -16.54 -5.05 15.11
CA PHE A 38 -16.05 -4.92 13.74
C PHE A 38 -14.81 -4.02 13.66
N VAL A 39 -14.77 -2.92 14.43
CA VAL A 39 -13.60 -2.02 14.48
C VAL A 39 -12.35 -2.76 14.97
N LEU A 40 -12.46 -3.54 16.06
CA LEU A 40 -11.34 -4.31 16.59
C LEU A 40 -10.82 -5.33 15.57
N LEU A 41 -11.72 -6.10 14.96
CA LEU A 41 -11.36 -7.08 13.94
C LEU A 41 -10.72 -6.41 12.72
N TYR A 42 -11.28 -5.29 12.28
CA TYR A 42 -10.78 -4.49 11.18
C TYR A 42 -9.36 -3.97 11.42
N LEU A 43 -9.08 -3.50 12.64
CA LEU A 43 -7.77 -2.97 13.01
C LEU A 43 -6.71 -4.07 13.03
N VAL A 44 -7.04 -5.25 13.54
CA VAL A 44 -6.14 -6.42 13.55
C VAL A 44 -5.87 -6.91 12.12
N LEU A 45 -6.91 -7.08 11.30
CA LEU A 45 -6.77 -7.53 9.91
C LEU A 45 -5.98 -6.53 9.07
N THR A 46 -6.29 -5.23 9.19
CA THR A 46 -5.62 -4.17 8.43
C THR A 46 -4.15 -4.04 8.82
N LEU A 47 -3.82 -4.09 10.12
CA LEU A 47 -2.43 -4.09 10.56
C LEU A 47 -1.68 -5.33 10.07
N SER A 48 -2.27 -6.52 10.23
CA SER A 48 -1.63 -7.76 9.80
C SER A 48 -1.39 -7.79 8.28
N LEU A 49 -2.39 -7.42 7.49
CA LEU A 49 -2.28 -7.37 6.02
C LEU A 49 -1.35 -6.25 5.57
N GLY A 50 -1.41 -5.08 6.22
CA GLY A 50 -0.54 -3.95 5.90
C GLY A 50 0.92 -4.28 6.15
N ILE A 51 1.26 -4.86 7.30
CA ILE A 51 2.63 -5.27 7.60
C ILE A 51 3.10 -6.37 6.64
N ALA A 52 2.27 -7.38 6.38
CA ALA A 52 2.62 -8.44 5.44
C ALA A 52 2.90 -7.90 4.04
N MET A 53 2.06 -6.98 3.55
CA MET A 53 2.20 -6.39 2.22
C MET A 53 3.44 -5.50 2.12
N LEU A 54 3.70 -4.69 3.16
CA LEU A 54 4.93 -3.88 3.23
C LEU A 54 6.19 -4.75 3.21
N LEU A 55 6.21 -5.87 3.93
CA LEU A 55 7.34 -6.80 3.91
C LEU A 55 7.55 -7.40 2.52
N VAL A 56 6.48 -7.80 1.84
CA VAL A 56 6.54 -8.33 0.47
C VAL A 56 7.11 -7.29 -0.49
N GLU A 57 6.64 -6.04 -0.44
CA GLU A 57 7.17 -4.96 -1.28
C GLU A 57 8.64 -4.66 -0.99
N MET A 58 9.06 -4.68 0.28
CA MET A 58 10.46 -4.50 0.66
C MET A 58 11.35 -5.65 0.16
N LEU A 59 10.88 -6.90 0.26
CA LEU A 59 11.61 -8.06 -0.23
C LEU A 59 11.78 -8.02 -1.75
N ILE A 60 10.70 -7.73 -2.46
CA ILE A 60 10.70 -7.56 -3.92
C ILE A 60 11.66 -6.42 -4.29
N GLY A 61 11.52 -5.24 -3.67
CA GLY A 61 12.39 -4.09 -3.91
C GLY A 61 13.87 -4.37 -3.66
N ASN A 62 14.20 -5.15 -2.63
CA ASN A 62 15.59 -5.53 -2.32
C ASN A 62 16.18 -6.50 -3.35
N LEU A 63 15.38 -7.44 -3.86
CA LEU A 63 15.79 -8.39 -4.90
C LEU A 63 16.02 -7.69 -6.25
N GLY A 64 15.21 -6.69 -6.58
CA GLY A 64 15.27 -5.99 -7.87
C GLY A 64 16.25 -4.84 -7.96
N LYS A 65 16.40 -4.08 -6.87
CA LYS A 65 17.07 -2.76 -6.82
C LYS A 65 16.76 -1.85 -8.01
N LYS A 66 15.58 -2.00 -8.59
CA LYS A 66 15.09 -1.33 -9.80
C LYS A 66 13.60 -1.05 -9.65
N ASP A 67 13.09 -0.18 -10.50
CA ASP A 67 11.67 0.17 -10.54
C ASP A 67 10.78 -1.07 -10.54
N VAL A 68 9.61 -0.94 -9.91
CA VAL A 68 8.62 -2.02 -9.73
C VAL A 68 8.41 -2.82 -11.02
N VAL A 69 8.21 -2.12 -12.15
CA VAL A 69 8.02 -2.73 -13.47
C VAL A 69 9.25 -3.51 -13.95
N SER A 70 10.44 -2.91 -13.81
CA SER A 70 11.71 -3.53 -14.20
C SER A 70 12.05 -4.74 -13.32
N ASN A 71 11.66 -4.71 -12.06
CA ASN A 71 11.90 -5.80 -11.12
C ASN A 71 11.04 -7.02 -11.43
N TYR A 72 9.75 -6.83 -11.68
CA TYR A 72 8.87 -7.92 -12.10
C TYR A 72 9.31 -8.55 -13.43
N GLN A 73 9.87 -7.76 -14.36
CA GLN A 73 10.45 -8.30 -15.61
C GLN A 73 11.72 -9.15 -15.40
N ILE A 74 12.47 -8.93 -14.32
CA ILE A 74 13.69 -9.69 -13.97
C ILE A 74 13.32 -10.95 -13.20
N LEU A 75 12.37 -10.86 -12.26
CA LEU A 75 11.90 -11.97 -11.43
C LEU A 75 11.02 -12.96 -12.21
N ASP A 76 10.24 -12.50 -13.19
CA ASP A 76 9.46 -13.35 -14.11
C ASP A 76 9.85 -13.09 -15.58
N PRO A 77 10.91 -13.75 -16.08
CA PRO A 77 11.37 -13.57 -17.46
C PRO A 77 10.42 -14.19 -18.51
N LYS A 78 9.46 -15.02 -18.10
CA LYS A 78 8.53 -15.72 -19.02
C LYS A 78 7.39 -14.83 -19.53
N ARG A 79 6.95 -13.81 -18.78
CA ARG A 79 5.86 -12.89 -19.19
C ARG A 79 6.29 -11.43 -19.39
N LYS A 80 7.58 -11.23 -19.72
CA LYS A 80 8.25 -9.92 -19.89
C LYS A 80 7.46 -8.88 -20.72
N LYS A 81 6.65 -9.30 -21.70
CA LYS A 81 5.89 -8.44 -22.62
C LYS A 81 4.66 -7.76 -22.01
N TYR A 82 4.07 -8.31 -20.95
CA TYR A 82 2.80 -7.80 -20.39
C TYR A 82 2.99 -6.80 -19.26
N TYR A 83 4.03 -6.94 -18.44
CA TYR A 83 4.32 -6.04 -17.31
C TYR A 83 4.39 -4.54 -17.63
N PRO A 84 4.92 -4.06 -18.77
CA PRO A 84 4.88 -2.63 -19.08
C PRO A 84 3.48 -2.15 -19.46
N PHE A 85 2.63 -3.00 -20.04
CA PHE A 85 1.24 -2.66 -20.35
C PHE A 85 0.35 -2.68 -19.11
N THR A 86 0.55 -3.65 -18.21
CA THR A 86 -0.21 -3.74 -16.96
C THR A 86 0.13 -2.61 -15.98
N SER A 87 1.38 -2.15 -15.96
CA SER A 87 1.81 -1.04 -15.09
C SER A 87 1.36 0.35 -15.57
N PHE A 88 0.93 0.47 -16.83
CA PHE A 88 0.30 1.68 -17.35
C PHE A 88 -1.22 1.71 -17.06
N LEU A 89 -1.80 0.54 -16.79
CA LEU A 89 -3.22 0.35 -16.55
C LEU A 89 -3.62 0.48 -15.07
N PHE A 90 -2.64 0.64 -14.18
CA PHE A 90 -2.79 0.82 -12.74
C PHE A 90 -2.08 2.11 -12.31
#